data_AF-A0A9W7YBU6-F1
#
_entry.id   AF-A0A9W7YBU6-F1
#
_cell.length_a   1.000
_cell.length_b   1.000
_cell.length_c   1.000
_cell.angle_alpha   90.00
_cell.angle_beta   90.00
_cell.angle_gamma   90.00
#
_symmetry.space_group_name_H-M   'P 1'
#
loop_
_entity.id
_entity.type
_entity.pdbx_description
1 polymer ?
#
loop_
_entity_poly.entity_id
_entity_poly.type
_entity_poly.pdbx_seq_one_letter_code
_entity_poly.pdbx_strand_id
1 'polypeptide(L)'
;MAVYFVVRSIRADHARTVCLRSARAQFRELMRELSACKGSIDRFDSELLPDTQNVDDAVRALETFGVEDGSGDAGAASAALGKAVELSEMSKFANEELTRLMEKVDGVEPAQVLVAAGLDPWAEHEEAARKDAVRSGLGPALEMAKDARAIRKGLIRKLTRRGDALDALAKKLGAAMTELEQRVRGTREALASASAAAAT
;
A
#
# COMPACT_ATOMS: atom_id res chain seq x y z
N MET A 1 -33.06 -45.82 23.20
CA MET A 1 -32.42 -44.56 23.62
C MET A 1 -30.98 -44.43 23.10
N ALA A 2 -30.06 -45.37 23.36
CA ALA A 2 -28.65 -45.25 22.95
C ALA A 2 -28.42 -45.02 21.44
N VAL A 3 -29.15 -45.73 20.56
CA VAL A 3 -29.01 -45.59 19.10
C VAL A 3 -29.35 -44.18 18.60
N TYR A 4 -30.35 -43.52 19.20
CA TYR A 4 -30.72 -42.14 18.84
C TYR A 4 -29.61 -41.14 19.17
N PHE A 5 -28.99 -41.26 20.35
CA PHE A 5 -27.86 -40.42 20.74
C PHE A 5 -26.65 -40.62 19.82
N VAL A 6 -26.34 -41.86 19.46
CA VAL A 6 -25.24 -42.17 18.53
C VAL A 6 -25.51 -41.56 17.16
N VAL A 7 -26.69 -41.76 16.57
CA VAL A 7 -27.04 -41.18 15.26
C VAL A 7 -26.99 -39.64 15.28
N ARG A 8 -27.48 -39.02 16.36
CA ARG A 8 -27.42 -37.56 16.53
C ARG A 8 -25.97 -37.05 16.63
N SER A 9 -25.11 -37.75 17.38
CA SER A 9 -23.70 -37.40 17.50
C SER A 9 -22.95 -37.51 16.17
N ILE A 10 -23.16 -38.58 15.41
CA ILE A 10 -22.54 -38.79 14.09
C ILE A 10 -22.98 -37.71 13.11
N ARG A 11 -24.27 -37.33 13.10
CA ARG A 11 -24.76 -36.23 12.25
C ARG A 11 -24.13 -34.89 12.62
N ALA A 12 -23.99 -34.60 13.90
CA ALA A 12 -23.35 -33.38 14.38
C ALA A 12 -21.86 -33.32 14.00
N ASP A 13 -21.14 -34.44 14.16
CA ASP A 13 -19.73 -34.53 13.77
C ASP A 13 -19.54 -34.45 12.25
N HIS A 14 -20.44 -35.06 11.47
CA HIS A 14 -20.43 -34.93 10.01
C HIS A 14 -20.63 -33.48 9.58
N ALA A 15 -21.65 -32.80 10.11
CA ALA A 15 -21.93 -31.40 9.81
C ALA A 15 -20.73 -30.51 10.18
N ARG A 16 -20.16 -30.66 11.38
CA ARG A 16 -18.94 -29.96 11.80
C ARG A 16 -17.79 -30.19 10.83
N THR A 17 -17.57 -31.42 10.42
CA THR A 17 -16.49 -31.78 9.49
C THR A 17 -16.68 -31.11 8.13
N VAL A 18 -17.90 -31.07 7.60
CA VAL A 18 -18.23 -30.40 6.35
C VAL A 18 -17.98 -28.89 6.46
N CYS A 19 -18.48 -28.24 7.51
CA CYS A 19 -18.26 -26.81 7.78
C CYS A 19 -16.77 -26.48 7.87
N LEU A 20 -15.97 -27.27 8.62
CA LEU A 20 -14.53 -27.03 8.74
C LEU A 20 -13.79 -27.23 7.41
N ARG A 21 -14.19 -28.20 6.57
CA ARG A 21 -13.60 -28.35 5.24
C ARG A 21 -13.90 -27.16 4.35
N SER A 22 -15.14 -26.67 4.39
CA SER A 22 -15.55 -25.46 3.66
C SER A 22 -14.75 -24.24 4.11
N ALA A 23 -14.68 -23.99 5.43
CA ALA A 23 -13.88 -22.92 6.01
C ALA A 23 -12.39 -23.01 5.62
N ARG A 24 -11.80 -24.21 5.62
CA ARG A 24 -10.42 -24.45 5.16
C ARG A 24 -10.23 -24.20 3.66
N ALA A 25 -11.25 -24.47 2.85
CA ALA A 25 -11.20 -24.15 1.42
C ALA A 25 -11.19 -22.63 1.23
N GLN A 26 -12.10 -21.92 1.90
CA GLN A 26 -12.17 -20.46 1.83
C GLN A 26 -10.90 -19.80 2.37
N PHE A 27 -10.39 -20.26 3.51
CA PHE A 27 -9.14 -19.76 4.08
C PHE A 27 -7.97 -19.91 3.10
N ARG A 28 -7.83 -21.07 2.44
CA ARG A 28 -6.77 -21.27 1.43
C ARG A 28 -6.90 -20.31 0.26
N GLU A 29 -8.10 -19.98 -0.17
CA GLU A 29 -8.32 -19.04 -1.25
C GLU A 29 -7.92 -17.61 -0.85
N LEU A 30 -8.40 -17.14 0.31
CA LEU A 30 -8.00 -15.84 0.85
C LEU A 30 -6.48 -15.76 1.06
N MET A 31 -5.85 -16.85 1.51
CA MET A 31 -4.40 -16.91 1.67
C MET A 31 -3.64 -16.85 0.34
N ARG A 32 -4.19 -17.38 -0.76
CA ARG A 32 -3.63 -17.22 -2.10
C ARG A 32 -3.72 -15.77 -2.56
N GLU A 33 -4.88 -15.13 -2.36
CA GLU A 33 -5.08 -13.72 -2.69
C GLU A 33 -4.12 -12.82 -1.90
N LEU A 34 -4.05 -12.99 -0.57
CA LEU A 34 -3.14 -12.25 0.29
C LEU A 34 -1.67 -12.50 -0.07
N SER A 35 -1.31 -13.73 -0.44
CA SER A 35 0.04 -14.04 -0.90
C SER A 35 0.35 -13.39 -2.26
N ALA A 36 -0.62 -13.31 -3.17
CA ALA A 36 -0.47 -12.61 -4.43
C ALA A 36 -0.29 -11.10 -4.20
N CYS A 37 -1.09 -10.51 -3.31
CA CYS A 37 -0.93 -9.12 -2.89
C CYS A 37 0.44 -8.88 -2.27
N LYS A 38 0.90 -9.77 -1.38
CA LYS A 38 2.25 -9.70 -0.81
C LYS A 38 3.33 -9.74 -1.91
N GLY A 39 3.20 -10.62 -2.90
CA GLY A 39 4.14 -10.69 -4.02
C GLY A 39 4.20 -9.39 -4.84
N SER A 40 3.04 -8.81 -5.16
CA SER A 40 2.99 -7.50 -5.84
C SER A 40 3.60 -6.39 -4.99
N ILE A 41 3.34 -6.42 -3.68
CA ILE A 41 3.88 -5.50 -2.69
C ILE A 41 5.40 -5.59 -2.56
N ASP A 42 5.97 -6.79 -2.68
CA ASP A 42 7.42 -7.00 -2.61
C ASP A 42 8.10 -6.61 -3.94
N ARG A 43 7.43 -6.78 -5.10
CA ARG A 43 7.90 -6.23 -6.38
C ARG A 43 7.90 -4.70 -6.38
N PHE A 44 6.87 -4.10 -5.80
CA PHE A 44 6.81 -2.66 -5.61
C PHE A 44 8.01 -2.15 -4.79
N ASP A 45 8.41 -2.87 -3.74
CA ASP A 45 9.61 -2.54 -2.95
C ASP A 45 10.90 -2.62 -3.75
N SER A 46 11.03 -3.62 -4.64
CA SER A 46 12.27 -3.85 -5.37
C SER A 46 12.42 -2.99 -6.62
N GLU A 47 11.31 -2.61 -7.26
CA GLU A 47 11.33 -1.95 -8.58
C GLU A 47 11.00 -0.45 -8.48
N LEU A 48 10.10 -0.03 -7.60
CA LEU A 48 9.56 1.35 -7.61
C LEU A 48 10.12 2.24 -6.50
N LEU A 49 10.39 1.67 -5.33
CA LEU A 49 10.91 2.42 -4.17
C LEU A 49 12.39 2.83 -4.27
N PRO A 50 13.32 2.03 -4.82
CA PRO A 50 14.74 2.40 -4.87
C PRO A 50 14.98 3.67 -5.70
N ASP A 51 14.25 3.83 -6.80
CA ASP A 51 14.41 5.00 -7.67
C ASP A 51 13.96 6.29 -6.98
N THR A 52 12.97 6.20 -6.09
CA THR A 52 12.54 7.33 -5.26
C THR A 52 13.51 7.70 -4.14
N GLN A 53 14.49 6.85 -3.81
CA GLN A 53 15.55 7.20 -2.85
C GLN A 53 16.58 8.19 -3.43
N ASN A 54 16.61 8.35 -4.75
CA ASN A 54 17.46 9.33 -5.43
C ASN A 54 16.84 10.75 -5.48
N VAL A 55 15.67 10.95 -4.84
CA VAL A 55 15.00 12.26 -4.78
C VAL A 55 15.86 13.28 -4.03
N ASP A 56 16.52 12.90 -2.94
CA ASP A 56 17.36 13.85 -2.19
C ASP A 56 18.59 14.31 -3.03
N ASP A 57 19.15 13.44 -3.88
CA ASP A 57 20.22 13.82 -4.83
C ASP A 57 19.71 14.73 -5.95
N ALA A 58 18.50 14.46 -6.49
CA ALA A 58 17.88 15.31 -7.49
C ALA A 58 17.53 16.69 -6.91
N VAL A 59 16.97 16.73 -5.70
CA VAL A 59 16.68 17.97 -4.97
C VAL A 59 17.96 18.75 -4.71
N ARG A 60 19.01 18.09 -4.21
CA ARG A 60 20.31 18.75 -4.00
C ARG A 60 20.89 19.30 -5.31
N ALA A 61 20.83 18.54 -6.41
CA ALA A 61 21.29 19.01 -7.71
C ALA A 61 20.52 20.27 -8.18
N LEU A 62 19.21 20.32 -7.95
CA LEU A 62 18.38 21.50 -8.22
C LEU A 62 18.69 22.68 -7.29
N GLU A 63 18.95 22.44 -6.01
CA GLU A 63 19.32 23.47 -5.03
C GLU A 63 20.67 24.11 -5.34
N THR A 64 21.64 23.29 -5.77
CA THR A 64 22.99 23.72 -6.19
C THR A 64 23.01 24.43 -7.54
N PHE A 65 21.88 24.53 -8.24
CA PHE A 65 21.75 25.39 -9.40
C PHE A 65 21.92 26.87 -8.98
N GLY A 66 23.16 27.33 -9.01
CA GLY A 66 23.53 28.72 -8.83
C GLY A 66 23.40 29.44 -10.16
N VAL A 67 22.52 30.45 -10.20
CA VAL A 67 22.41 31.40 -11.32
C VAL A 67 23.47 32.51 -11.19
N GLU A 68 24.35 32.43 -10.18
CA GLU A 68 25.17 33.57 -9.75
C GLU A 68 26.26 33.99 -10.74
N ASP A 69 26.76 33.11 -11.59
CA ASP A 69 27.68 33.48 -12.66
C ASP A 69 27.25 32.77 -13.93
N GLY A 70 27.22 33.46 -15.08
CA GLY A 70 26.89 32.89 -16.39
C GLY A 70 27.79 31.74 -16.88
N SER A 71 28.56 31.11 -15.99
CA SER A 71 29.34 29.88 -16.14
C SER A 71 28.64 28.63 -15.57
N GLY A 72 27.46 28.77 -14.95
CA GLY A 72 26.67 27.62 -14.48
C GLY A 72 26.30 26.70 -15.63
N ASP A 73 26.70 25.44 -15.54
CA ASP A 73 26.54 24.44 -16.60
C ASP A 73 25.05 24.20 -16.90
N ALA A 74 24.50 24.93 -17.87
CA ALA A 74 23.09 24.85 -18.27
C ALA A 74 22.69 23.42 -18.65
N GLY A 75 23.65 22.60 -19.08
CA GLY A 75 23.46 21.16 -19.30
C GLY A 75 23.15 20.40 -18.02
N ALA A 76 23.87 20.66 -16.93
CA ALA A 76 23.65 20.02 -15.63
C ALA A 76 22.29 20.39 -15.02
N ALA A 77 21.87 21.65 -15.18
CA ALA A 77 20.57 22.13 -14.73
C ALA A 77 19.41 21.49 -15.51
N SER A 78 19.54 21.42 -16.84
CA SER A 78 18.58 20.75 -17.70
C SER A 78 18.48 19.25 -17.39
N ALA A 79 19.62 18.61 -17.09
CA ALA A 79 19.65 17.20 -16.70
C ALA A 79 18.98 16.96 -15.33
N ALA A 80 19.22 17.82 -14.35
CA ALA A 80 18.59 17.74 -13.03
C ALA A 80 17.07 17.95 -13.10
N LEU A 81 16.62 18.91 -13.91
CA LEU A 81 15.20 19.14 -14.22
C LEU A 81 14.56 17.92 -14.90
N GLY A 82 15.21 17.35 -15.91
CA GLY A 82 14.74 16.14 -16.59
C GLY A 82 14.58 14.97 -15.60
N LYS A 83 15.58 14.75 -14.74
CA LYS A 83 15.53 13.73 -13.69
C LYS A 83 14.43 13.98 -12.66
N ALA A 84 14.18 15.23 -12.27
CA ALA A 84 13.10 15.57 -11.35
C ALA A 84 11.70 15.32 -11.95
N VAL A 85 11.52 15.62 -13.24
CA VAL A 85 10.27 15.31 -13.97
C VAL A 85 10.05 13.80 -14.03
N GLU A 86 11.08 13.03 -14.39
CA GLU A 86 11.03 11.57 -14.42
C GLU A 86 10.66 10.99 -13.04
N LEU A 87 11.29 11.46 -11.96
CA LEU A 87 10.96 11.06 -10.59
C LEU A 87 9.53 11.44 -10.19
N SER A 88 9.01 12.57 -10.67
CA SER A 88 7.62 13.00 -10.45
C SER A 88 6.62 12.05 -11.13
N GLU A 89 6.90 11.67 -12.38
CA GLU A 89 6.06 10.74 -13.14
C GLU A 89 6.08 9.34 -12.52
N MET A 90 7.27 8.85 -12.15
CA MET A 90 7.45 7.59 -11.44
C MET A 90 6.71 7.58 -10.10
N SER A 91 6.77 8.68 -9.34
CA SER A 91 6.04 8.81 -8.06
C SER A 91 4.52 8.76 -8.25
N LYS A 92 3.98 9.37 -9.32
CA LYS A 92 2.54 9.31 -9.63
C LYS A 92 2.11 7.88 -9.96
N PHE A 93 2.86 7.23 -10.84
CA PHE A 93 2.60 5.83 -11.19
C PHE A 93 2.69 4.92 -9.96
N ALA A 94 3.69 5.11 -9.11
CA ALA A 94 3.85 4.38 -7.85
C ALA A 94 2.65 4.59 -6.91
N ASN A 95 2.12 5.81 -6.80
CA ASN A 95 0.94 6.11 -5.98
C ASN A 95 -0.35 5.45 -6.53
N GLU A 96 -0.54 5.44 -7.85
CA GLU A 96 -1.68 4.76 -8.47
C GLU A 96 -1.62 3.25 -8.22
N GLU A 97 -0.46 2.63 -8.42
CA GLU A 97 -0.29 1.20 -8.20
C GLU A 97 -0.44 0.83 -6.72
N LEU A 98 0.07 1.67 -5.81
CA LEU A 98 -0.13 1.49 -4.38
C LEU A 98 -1.61 1.58 -3.98
N THR A 99 -2.35 2.50 -4.58
CA THR A 99 -3.80 2.64 -4.36
C THR A 99 -4.55 1.39 -4.82
N ARG A 100 -4.26 0.89 -6.03
CA ARG A 100 -4.83 -0.37 -6.55
C ARG A 100 -4.52 -1.56 -5.65
N LEU A 101 -3.29 -1.66 -5.13
CA LEU A 101 -2.92 -2.71 -4.19
C LEU A 101 -3.66 -2.61 -2.87
N MET A 102 -3.89 -1.39 -2.37
CA MET A 102 -4.66 -1.15 -1.15
C MET A 102 -6.12 -1.56 -1.32
N GLU A 103 -6.77 -1.15 -2.41
CA GLU A 103 -8.13 -1.60 -2.75
C GLU A 103 -8.24 -3.12 -2.84
N LYS A 104 -7.25 -3.76 -3.48
CA LYS A 104 -7.21 -5.22 -3.60
C LYS A 104 -7.06 -5.92 -2.25
N VAL A 105 -6.19 -5.42 -1.37
CA VAL A 105 -6.04 -5.97 -0.02
C VAL A 105 -7.29 -5.72 0.84
N ASP A 106 -7.96 -4.58 0.65
CA ASP A 106 -9.18 -4.26 1.37
C ASP A 106 -10.39 -5.08 0.94
N GLY A 107 -10.45 -5.48 -0.33
CA GLY A 107 -11.45 -6.40 -0.86
C GLY A 107 -11.34 -7.83 -0.31
N VAL A 108 -10.22 -8.21 0.32
CA VAL A 108 -10.10 -9.52 0.97
C VAL A 108 -10.91 -9.51 2.27
N GLU A 109 -11.89 -10.41 2.37
CA GLU A 109 -12.80 -10.49 3.52
C GLU A 109 -12.55 -11.74 4.39
N PRO A 110 -11.74 -11.65 5.46
CA PRO A 110 -11.51 -12.76 6.39
C PRO A 110 -12.78 -13.38 6.98
N ALA A 111 -13.86 -12.60 7.09
CA ALA A 111 -15.15 -13.07 7.61
C ALA A 111 -15.78 -14.17 6.75
N GLN A 112 -15.42 -14.28 5.47
CA GLN A 112 -15.91 -15.36 4.59
C GLN A 112 -15.51 -16.76 5.10
N VAL A 113 -14.41 -16.88 5.86
CA VAL A 113 -14.03 -18.14 6.52
C VAL A 113 -15.08 -18.56 7.56
N LEU A 114 -15.66 -17.60 8.29
CA LEU A 114 -16.70 -17.85 9.28
C LEU A 114 -18.01 -18.22 8.60
N VAL A 115 -18.38 -17.47 7.56
CA VAL A 115 -19.58 -17.77 6.74
C VAL A 115 -19.49 -19.17 6.14
N ALA A 116 -18.33 -19.55 5.61
CA ALA A 116 -18.08 -20.89 5.08
C ALA A 116 -18.16 -21.99 6.16
N ALA A 117 -17.90 -21.65 7.43
CA ALA A 117 -18.10 -22.53 8.57
C ALA A 117 -19.56 -22.58 9.07
N GLY A 118 -20.47 -21.78 8.49
CA GLY A 118 -21.84 -21.61 8.97
C GLY A 118 -21.95 -20.76 10.24
N LEU A 119 -20.95 -19.93 10.52
CA LEU A 119 -20.92 -18.98 11.63
C LEU A 119 -21.25 -17.57 11.16
N ASP A 120 -21.74 -16.75 12.09
CA ASP A 120 -21.93 -15.33 11.83
C ASP A 120 -20.58 -14.61 11.62
N PRO A 121 -20.51 -13.62 10.70
CA PRO A 121 -19.29 -12.86 10.41
C PRO A 121 -18.65 -12.16 11.62
N TRP A 122 -19.45 -11.81 12.63
CA TRP A 122 -19.00 -11.12 13.85
C TRP A 122 -18.72 -12.07 15.02
N ALA A 123 -18.82 -13.39 14.83
CA ALA A 123 -18.67 -14.38 15.89
C ALA A 123 -17.29 -14.35 16.60
N GLU A 124 -16.28 -13.72 16.00
CA GLU A 124 -14.99 -13.46 16.65
C GLU A 124 -15.06 -12.45 17.81
N HIS A 125 -15.95 -11.46 17.70
CA HIS A 125 -16.03 -10.31 18.63
C HIS A 125 -17.05 -10.53 19.74
N GLU A 126 -18.05 -11.37 19.47
CA GLU A 126 -19.09 -11.68 20.43
C GLU A 126 -18.68 -12.90 21.26
N GLU A 127 -18.46 -12.69 22.55
CA GLU A 127 -17.97 -13.76 23.45
C GLU A 127 -18.93 -14.96 23.51
N ALA A 128 -20.24 -14.72 23.45
CA ALA A 128 -21.26 -15.76 23.41
C ALA A 128 -21.16 -16.61 22.14
N ALA A 129 -21.17 -15.97 20.96
CA ALA A 129 -21.02 -16.64 19.66
C ALA A 129 -19.70 -17.40 19.57
N ARG A 130 -18.61 -16.83 20.09
CA ARG A 130 -17.31 -17.50 20.16
C ARG A 130 -17.35 -18.76 21.02
N LYS A 131 -17.92 -18.68 22.23
CA LYS A 131 -18.06 -19.83 23.14
C LYS A 131 -18.92 -20.93 22.52
N ASP A 132 -20.00 -20.56 21.84
CA ASP A 132 -20.88 -21.52 21.18
C ASP A 132 -20.23 -22.17 19.95
N ALA A 133 -19.46 -21.41 19.16
CA ALA A 133 -18.66 -21.96 18.07
C ALA A 133 -17.59 -22.95 18.59
N VAL A 134 -16.90 -22.61 19.68
CA VAL A 134 -15.91 -23.50 20.31
C VAL A 134 -16.58 -24.76 20.86
N ARG A 135 -17.72 -24.63 21.58
CA ARG A 135 -18.51 -25.77 22.07
C ARG A 135 -19.00 -26.65 20.93
N SER A 136 -19.31 -26.05 19.78
CA SER A 136 -19.72 -26.74 18.56
C SER A 136 -18.55 -27.31 17.76
N GLY A 137 -17.30 -27.17 18.24
CA GLY A 137 -16.08 -27.68 17.59
C GLY A 137 -15.65 -26.91 16.34
N LEU A 138 -16.16 -25.69 16.14
CA LEU A 138 -15.80 -24.77 15.05
C LEU A 138 -14.73 -23.75 15.45
N GLY A 139 -14.13 -23.90 16.64
CA GLY A 139 -12.98 -23.10 17.10
C GLY A 139 -11.87 -22.90 16.06
N PRO A 140 -11.47 -23.93 15.28
CA PRO A 140 -10.46 -23.75 14.24
C PRO A 140 -10.85 -22.75 13.13
N ALA A 141 -12.14 -22.59 12.82
CA ALA A 141 -12.59 -21.60 11.84
C ALA A 141 -12.39 -20.17 12.34
N LEU A 142 -12.60 -19.93 13.64
CA LEU A 142 -12.32 -18.65 14.28
C LEU A 142 -10.83 -18.31 14.24
N GLU A 143 -9.95 -19.27 14.51
CA GLU A 143 -8.50 -19.02 14.43
C GLU A 143 -8.04 -18.75 12.99
N MET A 144 -8.55 -19.48 11.99
CA MET A 144 -8.26 -19.21 10.58
C MET A 144 -8.69 -17.80 10.14
N ALA A 145 -9.88 -17.36 10.54
CA ALA A 145 -10.40 -16.03 10.21
C ALA A 145 -9.56 -14.92 10.88
N LYS A 146 -9.15 -15.12 12.15
CA LYS A 146 -8.21 -14.23 12.85
C LYS A 146 -6.85 -14.15 12.15
N ASP A 147 -6.29 -15.28 11.73
CA ASP A 147 -5.01 -15.32 11.03
C ASP A 147 -5.07 -14.55 9.71
N ALA A 148 -6.09 -14.81 8.89
CA ALA A 148 -6.31 -14.08 7.64
C ALA A 148 -6.44 -12.57 7.87
N ARG A 149 -7.16 -12.18 8.93
CA ARG A 149 -7.31 -10.77 9.33
C ARG A 149 -6.00 -10.14 9.78
N ALA A 150 -5.21 -10.86 10.58
CA ALA A 150 -3.91 -10.38 11.07
C ALA A 150 -2.95 -10.14 9.89
N ILE A 151 -2.92 -11.06 8.92
CA ILE A 151 -2.13 -10.94 7.70
C ILE A 151 -2.59 -9.75 6.87
N ARG A 152 -3.90 -9.64 6.57
CA ARG A 152 -4.47 -8.50 5.86
C ARG A 152 -4.09 -7.17 6.52
N LYS A 153 -4.26 -7.07 7.83
CA LYS A 153 -3.90 -5.86 8.61
C LYS A 153 -2.40 -5.55 8.52
N GLY A 154 -1.54 -6.57 8.50
CA GLY A 154 -0.11 -6.44 8.28
C GLY A 154 0.21 -5.84 6.91
N LEU A 155 -0.44 -6.32 5.85
CA LEU A 155 -0.27 -5.81 4.49
C LEU A 155 -0.78 -4.37 4.34
N ILE A 156 -1.96 -4.04 4.89
CA ILE A 156 -2.49 -2.67 4.89
C ILE A 156 -1.48 -1.73 5.55
N ARG A 157 -0.98 -2.07 6.74
CA ARG A 157 0.04 -1.25 7.42
C ARG A 157 1.30 -1.06 6.58
N LYS A 158 1.73 -2.09 5.84
CA LYS A 158 2.90 -2.02 4.95
C LYS A 158 2.63 -1.07 3.78
N LEU A 159 1.43 -1.13 3.18
CA LEU A 159 1.00 -0.23 2.12
C LEU A 159 0.85 1.22 2.60
N THR A 160 0.18 1.45 3.73
CA THR A 160 0.01 2.81 4.30
C THR A 160 1.35 3.50 4.54
N ARG A 161 2.31 2.80 5.17
CA ARG A 161 3.66 3.36 5.41
C ARG A 161 4.38 3.77 4.13
N ARG A 162 4.11 3.06 3.02
CA ARG A 162 4.69 3.41 1.72
C ARG A 162 3.99 4.57 1.06
N GLY A 163 2.66 4.63 1.15
CA GLY A 163 1.89 5.80 0.74
C GLY A 163 2.41 7.06 1.43
N ASP A 164 2.60 7.00 2.75
CA ASP A 164 3.17 8.10 3.54
C ASP A 164 4.58 8.50 3.06
N ALA A 165 5.42 7.52 2.70
CA ALA A 165 6.76 7.77 2.19
C ALA A 165 6.75 8.42 0.79
N LEU A 166 5.91 7.93 -0.12
CA LEU A 166 5.75 8.51 -1.46
C LEU A 166 5.16 9.91 -1.41
N ASP A 167 4.18 10.15 -0.56
CA ASP A 167 3.61 11.48 -0.35
C ASP A 167 4.64 12.46 0.21
N ALA A 168 5.52 12.01 1.11
CA ALA A 168 6.61 12.83 1.61
C ALA A 168 7.62 13.17 0.51
N LEU A 169 7.96 12.21 -0.35
CA LEU A 169 8.86 12.41 -1.49
C LEU A 169 8.25 13.35 -2.53
N ALA A 170 6.98 13.17 -2.88
CA ALA A 170 6.26 14.04 -3.80
C ALA A 170 6.21 15.49 -3.30
N LYS A 171 6.01 15.70 -1.98
CA LYS A 171 6.05 17.03 -1.37
C LYS A 171 7.44 17.67 -1.46
N LYS A 172 8.50 16.92 -1.15
CA LYS A 172 9.89 17.41 -1.28
C LYS A 172 10.20 17.84 -2.71
N LEU A 173 9.90 16.96 -3.67
CA LEU A 173 10.17 17.21 -5.08
C LEU A 173 9.35 18.40 -5.61
N GLY A 174 8.07 18.48 -5.25
CA GLY A 174 7.21 19.62 -5.61
C GLY A 174 7.68 20.94 -5.02
N ALA A 175 8.16 20.95 -3.76
CA ALA A 175 8.74 22.14 -3.14
C ALA A 175 10.00 22.61 -3.87
N ALA A 176 10.93 21.69 -4.16
CA ALA A 176 12.17 21.99 -4.89
C ALA A 176 11.89 22.54 -6.30
N MET A 177 10.93 21.95 -7.02
CA MET A 177 10.52 22.45 -8.34
C MET A 177 9.91 23.86 -8.26
N THR A 178 9.05 24.11 -7.26
CA THR A 178 8.42 25.43 -7.06
C THR A 178 9.47 26.50 -6.74
N GLU A 179 10.46 26.18 -5.91
CA GLU A 179 11.55 27.09 -5.57
C GLU A 179 12.40 27.41 -6.81
N LEU A 180 12.72 26.41 -7.61
CA LEU A 180 13.45 26.60 -8.87
C LEU A 180 12.67 27.50 -9.85
N GLU A 181 11.36 27.29 -10.00
CA GLU A 181 10.51 28.13 -10.84
C GLU A 181 10.52 29.59 -10.39
N GLN A 182 10.50 29.84 -9.08
CA GLN A 182 10.60 31.19 -8.51
C GLN A 182 11.97 31.82 -8.80
N ARG A 183 13.06 31.08 -8.61
CA ARG A 183 14.43 31.54 -8.92
C ARG A 183 14.57 31.90 -10.40
N VAL A 184 14.08 31.05 -11.31
CA VAL A 184 14.11 31.29 -12.77
C VAL A 184 13.26 32.50 -13.17
N ARG A 185 12.11 32.70 -12.51
CA ARG A 185 11.27 33.87 -12.77
C ARG A 185 11.95 35.16 -12.33
N GLY A 186 12.50 35.18 -11.11
CA GLY A 186 13.22 36.35 -10.59
C GLY A 186 14.43 36.74 -11.43
N THR A 187 15.19 35.75 -11.92
CA THR A 187 16.35 36.02 -12.78
C THR A 187 15.93 36.56 -14.15
N ARG A 188 14.85 36.06 -14.74
CA ARG A 188 14.27 36.61 -15.98
C ARG A 188 13.81 38.06 -15.83
N GLU A 189 13.13 38.37 -14.72
CA GLU A 189 12.68 39.73 -14.41
C GLU A 189 13.87 40.69 -14.21
N ALA A 190 14.91 40.24 -13.48
CA ALA A 190 16.14 41.00 -13.32
C ALA A 190 16.87 41.25 -14.64
N LEU A 191 16.96 40.24 -15.52
CA LEU A 191 17.56 40.36 -16.85
C LEU A 191 16.78 41.33 -17.75
N ALA A 192 15.44 41.29 -17.70
CA ALA A 192 14.58 42.22 -18.42
C ALA A 192 14.71 43.67 -17.91
N SER A 193 14.87 43.86 -16.60
CA SER A 193 15.12 45.17 -16.01
C SER A 193 16.51 45.71 -16.38
N ALA A 194 17.54 44.86 -16.35
CA ALA A 194 18.90 45.23 -16.73
C ALA A 194 19.03 45.56 -18.22
N SER A 195 18.35 44.81 -19.10
CA SER A 195 18.35 45.10 -20.54
C SER A 195 17.60 46.39 -20.87
N ALA A 196 16.51 46.69 -20.15
CA ALA A 196 15.81 47.97 -20.27
C ALA A 196 16.68 49.15 -19.82
N ALA A 197 17.43 49.00 -18.72
CA ALA A 197 18.36 50.02 -18.22
C ALA A 197 19.58 50.24 -19.14
N ALA A 198 20.02 49.21 -19.86
CA ALA A 198 21.12 49.33 -20.84
C ALA A 198 20.69 49.97 -22.17
N ALA A 199 19.39 50.07 -22.43
CA ALA A 199 18.83 50.66 -23.66
C ALA A 199 18.49 52.16 -23.53
N THR A 200 18.66 52.75 -22.33
CA THR A 200 18.48 54.18 -22.02
C THR A 200 19.82 54.87 -21.81
#